data_AF-A0A7W7PLW3-F1
#
_entry.id   AF-A0A7W7PLW3-F1
#
_cell.length_a   1.000
_cell.length_b   1.000
_cell.length_c   1.000
_cell.angle_alpha   90.00
_cell.angle_beta   90.00
_cell.angle_gamma   90.00
#
_symmetry.space_group_name_H-M   'P 1'
#
loop_
_entity.id
_entity.type
_entity.pdbx_description
1 polymer ?
#
loop_
_entity_poly.entity_id
_entity_poly.type
_entity_poly.pdbx_seq_one_letter_code
_entity_poly.pdbx_strand_id
1 'polypeptide(L)' 'MPPDSWRIDYLAASPGLAERAVKAHVERAASHAERWSDHAPVTGVFGA' A
#
# COMPACT_ATOMS: atom_id res chain seq x y z
N MET A 1 7.86 -6.73 -5.92
CA MET A 1 7.87 -5.58 -6.84
C MET A 1 8.72 -5.97 -8.03
N PRO A 2 8.35 -5.59 -9.27
CA PRO A 2 9.24 -5.75 -10.42
C PRO A 2 10.62 -5.11 -10.14
N PRO A 3 11.71 -5.60 -10.74
CA PRO A 3 13.06 -5.07 -10.52
C PRO A 3 13.16 -3.55 -10.83
N ASP A 4 12.32 -3.04 -11.75
CA ASP A 4 12.29 -1.63 -12.16
C ASP A 4 11.26 -0.80 -11.38
N SER A 5 11.09 -1.09 -10.09
CA SER A 5 10.03 -0.47 -9.28
C SER A 5 10.54 -0.03 -7.91
N TRP A 6 10.03 1.10 -7.43
CA TRP A 6 10.44 1.68 -6.14
C TRP A 6 9.33 1.54 -5.11
N ARG A 7 9.71 1.47 -3.83
CA ARG A 7 8.79 1.64 -2.69
C ARG A 7 9.03 3.03 -2.13
N ILE A 8 8.17 3.98 -2.48
CA ILE A 8 8.31 5.38 -2.03
C ILE A 8 7.06 5.93 -1.33
N ASP A 9 5.93 5.23 -1.43
CA ASP A 9 4.72 5.53 -0.67
C ASP A 9 4.64 4.67 0.59
N TYR A 10 4.27 5.30 1.71
CA TYR A 10 4.25 4.67 3.03
C TYR A 10 3.05 5.15 3.86
N LEU A 11 2.56 4.26 4.73
CA LEU A 11 1.67 4.62 5.83
C LEU A 11 2.51 4.62 7.12
N ALA A 12 2.73 5.80 7.68
CA ALA A 12 3.35 5.96 8.99
C ALA A 12 2.27 6.23 10.05
N ALA A 13 2.28 5.48 11.14
CA ALA A 13 1.28 5.56 12.20
C ALA A 13 1.92 5.83 13.56
N SER A 14 1.20 6.52 14.45
CA SER A 14 1.57 6.63 15.85
C SER A 14 1.49 5.26 16.54
N PRO A 15 2.17 5.03 17.68
CA PRO A 15 2.21 3.72 18.33
C PRO A 15 0.82 3.11 18.59
N GLY A 16 -0.12 3.87 19.17
CA GLY A 16 -1.46 3.35 19.46
C GLY A 16 -2.30 3.02 18.22
N LEU A 17 -2.05 3.67 17.08
CA LEU A 17 -2.69 3.29 15.83
C LEU A 17 -1.99 2.09 15.17
N ALA A 18 -0.66 2.02 15.27
CA ALA A 18 0.13 0.91 14.76
C ALA A 18 -0.24 -0.42 15.44
N GLU A 19 -0.55 -0.41 16.74
CA GLU A 19 -1.06 -1.58 17.49
C GLU A 19 -2.35 -2.16 16.89
N ARG A 20 -3.14 -1.33 16.21
CA ARG A 20 -4.38 -1.76 15.56
C ARG A 20 -4.16 -2.27 14.13
N ALA A 21 -2.97 -2.15 13.55
CA ALA A 21 -2.73 -2.57 12.18
C ALA A 21 -2.83 -4.10 12.02
N VAL A 22 -3.79 -4.57 11.23
CA VAL A 22 -4.03 -6.01 10.99
C VAL A 22 -3.64 -6.45 9.59
N LYS A 23 -3.46 -5.51 8.66
CA LYS A 23 -2.98 -5.77 7.30
C LYS A 23 -2.38 -4.51 6.70
N ALA A 24 -1.30 -4.66 5.94
CA ALA A 24 -0.79 -3.63 5.04
C ALA A 24 -0.41 -4.29 3.72
N HIS A 25 -0.81 -3.70 2.60
CA HIS A 25 -0.54 -4.25 1.28
C HIS A 25 -0.55 -3.16 0.22
N VAL A 26 0.03 -3.49 -0.93
CA VAL A 26 0.07 -2.60 -2.09
C VAL A 26 -0.81 -3.23 -3.14
N GLU A 27 -1.79 -2.45 -3.60
CA GLU A 27 -2.74 -2.92 -4.59
C GLU A 27 -2.09 -3.00 -5.97
N ARG A 28 -2.65 -3.82 -6.84
CA ARG A 28 -2.17 -3.99 -8.20
C ARG A 28 -3.35 -4.05 -9.14
N ALA A 29 -3.35 -3.17 -10.15
CA ALA A 29 -4.28 -3.29 -11.26
C ALA A 29 -4.14 -4.67 -11.93
N ALA A 30 -5.23 -5.22 -12.46
CA ALA A 30 -5.22 -6.53 -13.10
C ALA A 30 -4.35 -6.55 -14.37
N SER A 31 -4.22 -5.41 -15.05
CA SER A 31 -3.33 -5.21 -16.19
C SER A 31 -2.63 -3.85 -16.15
N HIS A 32 -1.59 -3.68 -16.99
CA HIS A 32 -0.91 -2.39 -17.12
C HIS A 32 -1.80 -1.30 -17.73
N ALA A 33 -2.77 -1.66 -18.58
CA ALA A 33 -3.68 -0.73 -19.26
C ALA A 33 -4.78 -0.20 -18.33
N GLU A 34 -5.17 -0.96 -17.30
CA GLU A 34 -6.15 -0.55 -16.30
C GLU A 34 -5.55 0.32 -15.18
N ARG A 35 -4.25 0.65 -15.27
CA ARG A 35 -3.63 1.58 -14.33
C ARG A 35 -4.10 2.99 -14.61
N TRP A 36 -4.57 3.65 -13.56
CA TRP A 36 -4.94 5.06 -13.59
C TRP A 36 -3.81 5.98 -13.12
N SER A 37 -2.75 5.41 -12.51
CA SER A 37 -1.56 6.11 -12.00
C SER A 37 -0.30 5.25 -12.20
N ASP A 38 0.85 5.91 -12.24
CA ASP A 38 2.19 5.33 -12.15
C ASP A 38 2.52 4.80 -10.75
N HIS A 39 1.84 5.30 -9.72
CA HIS A 39 1.87 4.76 -8.36
C HIS A 39 0.79 3.69 -8.13
N ALA A 40 1.08 2.77 -7.22
CA ALA A 40 0.12 1.78 -6.73
C ALA A 40 -0.41 2.19 -5.35
N PRO A 41 -1.72 2.06 -5.06
CA PRO A 41 -2.27 2.34 -3.74
C PRO A 41 -1.58 1.51 -2.64
N VAL A 42 -1.28 2.15 -1.51
CA VAL A 42 -0.84 1.48 -0.27
C VAL A 42 -2.00 1.46 0.70
N THR A 43 -2.51 0.27 1.01
CA THR A 43 -3.73 0.07 1.80
C THR A 43 -3.40 -0.58 3.14
N GLY A 44 -3.71 0.12 4.22
CA GLY A 44 -3.64 -0.35 5.61
C GLY A 44 -5.02 -0.66 6.17
N VAL A 45 -5.17 -1.77 6.88
CA VAL A 45 -6.39 -2.15 7.61
C VAL A 45 -6.09 -2.10 9.10
N PHE A 46 -6.93 -1.41 9.85
CA PHE A 46 -6.82 -1.27 11.30
C PHE A 46 -8.03 -1.91 11.96
N GLY A 47 -7.81 -2.80 12.93
CA GLY A 47 -8.85 -3.43 13.74
C GLY A 47 -9.60 -2.40 14.57
N ALA A 48 -10.82 -2.77 15.02
CA ALA A 48 -11.64 -1.94 15.90
C ALA A 48 -10.95 -1.63 17.23
#